data_AF-A0A7K5Q1P0-F1
#
_entry.id   AF-A0A7K5Q1P0-F1
#
_cell.length_a   1.000
_cell.length_b   1.000
_cell.length_c   1.000
_cell.angle_alpha   90.00
_cell.angle_beta   90.00
_cell.angle_gamma   90.00
#
_symmetry.space_group_name_H-M   'P 1'
#
loop_
_entity.id
_entity.type
_entity.pdbx_description
1 polymer ?
#
loop_
_entity_poly.entity_id
_entity_poly.type
_entity_poly.pdbx_seq_one_letter_code
_entity_poly.pdbx_strand_id
1 'polypeptide(L)'
;GALHLLHPQGALHLSRLARRRGPVLRMRLGRREVLVPSSVGTIREALVRHWGDWLGRPPSYLGSLVSQGGQDLALGAPCPAWRQQRGAVRVALARAGGRLGPLLWLQGRELCEELRSHGEAPLDPFEVFTFHTCSTIARLLFGDLVPPPGELRAFSCCLGELLQLWGCSSVRALDLLPLLRALPNPGLRKLLRLVQHRDAFVEAQIQRHQVGRPGELGSSQGSGAACPSPPPDTVLGVLLGCDSGARGAALSPARLHMALVDLFIGGTETTAAALGWAVAFLLHRPELQARLRVELEGAQGPPGPGDMGRLPLLQATISETLRLRPPAPLALPHCALRHT
;
A
#
# COMPACT_ATOMS: atom_id res chain seq x y z
N GLY A 1 -30.57 -8.57 -0.45
CA GLY A 1 -30.00 -7.67 -1.47
C GLY A 1 -28.59 -7.24 -1.07
N ALA A 2 -27.78 -6.71 -2.00
CA ALA A 2 -26.39 -6.32 -1.74
C ALA A 2 -26.18 -4.95 -1.06
N LEU A 3 -27.25 -4.24 -0.70
CA LEU A 3 -27.15 -2.94 0.01
C LEU A 3 -26.40 -3.04 1.35
N HIS A 4 -26.31 -4.23 1.94
CA HIS A 4 -25.48 -4.48 3.13
C HIS A 4 -23.98 -4.19 2.92
N LEU A 5 -23.49 -4.21 1.68
CA LEU A 5 -22.10 -3.83 1.35
C LEU A 5 -21.84 -2.33 1.47
N LEU A 6 -22.90 -1.51 1.46
CA LEU A 6 -22.86 -0.06 1.60
C LEU A 6 -23.17 0.40 3.03
N HIS A 7 -23.38 -0.52 3.97
CA HIS A 7 -23.70 -0.18 5.33
C HIS A 7 -22.54 0.61 5.99
N PRO A 8 -22.79 1.69 6.75
CA PRO A 8 -21.73 2.52 7.34
C PRO A 8 -20.76 1.75 8.24
N GLN A 9 -21.25 0.74 8.95
CA GLN A 9 -20.42 -0.13 9.80
C GLN A 9 -19.60 -1.19 9.01
N GLY A 10 -19.73 -1.24 7.68
CA GLY A 10 -18.92 -2.02 6.75
C GLY A 10 -18.70 -3.49 7.17
N ALA A 11 -17.44 -3.87 7.38
CA ALA A 11 -17.03 -5.21 7.75
C ALA A 11 -17.68 -5.71 9.07
N LEU A 12 -17.91 -4.83 10.05
CA LEU A 12 -18.54 -5.22 11.31
C LEU A 12 -20.01 -5.62 11.10
N HIS A 13 -20.72 -4.90 10.24
CA HIS A 13 -22.09 -5.27 9.86
C HIS A 13 -22.14 -6.63 9.17
N LEU A 14 -21.24 -6.87 8.21
CA LEU A 14 -21.15 -8.15 7.51
C LEU A 14 -20.79 -9.30 8.47
N SER A 15 -19.87 -9.08 9.41
CA SER A 15 -19.52 -10.07 10.44
C SER A 15 -20.71 -10.43 11.32
N ARG A 16 -21.51 -9.46 11.78
CA ARG A 16 -22.72 -9.72 12.57
C ARG A 16 -23.78 -10.47 11.77
N LEU A 17 -23.92 -10.14 10.48
CA LEU A 17 -24.84 -10.83 9.59
C LEU A 17 -24.43 -12.30 9.38
N ALA A 18 -23.13 -12.56 9.20
CA ALA A 18 -22.60 -13.91 9.05
C ALA A 18 -22.86 -14.79 10.28
N ARG A 19 -22.75 -14.25 11.50
CA ARG A 19 -23.10 -15.00 12.73
C ARG A 19 -24.55 -15.52 12.75
N ARG A 20 -25.46 -14.85 12.04
CA ARG A 20 -26.89 -15.23 11.98
C ARG A 20 -27.25 -16.06 10.74
N ARG A 21 -26.51 -15.90 9.65
CA ARG A 21 -26.86 -16.44 8.32
C ARG A 21 -25.90 -17.52 7.84
N GLY A 22 -24.79 -17.76 8.54
CA GLY A 22 -23.76 -18.71 8.18
C GLY A 22 -22.46 -18.04 7.72
N PRO A 23 -21.38 -18.83 7.62
CA PRO A 23 -20.02 -18.33 7.40
C PRO A 23 -19.78 -17.77 5.99
N VAL A 24 -20.64 -18.05 5.02
CA VAL A 24 -20.59 -17.48 3.66
C VAL A 24 -21.89 -16.74 3.38
N LEU A 25 -21.80 -15.41 3.26
CA LEU A 25 -22.96 -14.62 2.86
C LEU A 25 -23.02 -14.55 1.34
N ARG A 26 -24.17 -14.91 0.77
CA ARG A 26 -24.46 -14.72 -0.65
C ARG A 26 -25.31 -13.47 -0.83
N MET A 27 -24.81 -12.53 -1.63
CA MET A 27 -25.48 -11.27 -1.93
C MET A 27 -25.59 -11.06 -3.43
N ARG A 28 -26.68 -10.43 -3.87
CA ARG A 28 -26.90 -10.10 -5.28
C ARG A 28 -26.88 -8.59 -5.49
N LEU A 29 -25.96 -8.13 -6.33
CA LEU A 29 -25.79 -6.74 -6.76
C LEU A 29 -26.08 -6.65 -8.26
N GLY A 30 -27.33 -6.32 -8.61
CA GLY A 30 -27.79 -6.36 -10.00
C GLY A 30 -27.69 -7.78 -10.57
N ARG A 31 -26.87 -7.93 -11.62
CA ARG A 31 -26.56 -9.23 -12.25
C ARG A 31 -25.35 -9.94 -11.63
N ARG A 32 -24.62 -9.28 -10.73
CA ARG A 32 -23.44 -9.85 -10.08
C ARG A 32 -23.80 -10.56 -8.79
N GLU A 33 -23.21 -11.72 -8.61
CA GLU A 33 -23.20 -12.42 -7.34
C GLU A 33 -21.95 -12.01 -6.55
N VAL A 34 -22.13 -11.75 -5.26
CA VAL A 34 -21.06 -11.41 -4.33
C VAL A 34 -21.11 -12.40 -3.18
N LEU A 35 -20.00 -13.10 -2.97
CA LEU A 35 -19.79 -13.96 -1.81
C LEU A 35 -18.93 -13.23 -0.78
N VAL A 36 -19.34 -13.26 0.48
CA VAL A 36 -18.57 -12.71 1.60
C VAL A 36 -18.20 -13.85 2.56
N PRO A 37 -17.05 -14.50 2.35
CA PRO A 37 -16.54 -15.48 3.30
C PRO A 37 -16.15 -14.77 4.60
N SER A 38 -16.74 -15.20 5.70
CA SER A 38 -16.69 -14.52 7.00
C SER A 38 -16.10 -15.39 8.12
N SER A 39 -15.47 -16.52 7.75
CA SER A 39 -14.74 -17.41 8.66
C SER A 39 -13.35 -17.71 8.13
N VAL A 40 -12.40 -18.00 9.04
CA VAL A 40 -11.03 -18.38 8.66
C VAL A 40 -11.01 -19.60 7.74
N GLY A 41 -11.87 -20.60 7.99
CA GLY A 41 -11.96 -21.81 7.17
C GLY A 41 -12.34 -21.49 5.72
N THR A 42 -13.44 -20.75 5.52
CA THR A 42 -13.94 -20.37 4.19
C THR A 42 -12.98 -19.44 3.44
N ILE A 43 -12.30 -18.54 4.17
CA ILE A 43 -11.30 -17.64 3.57
C ILE A 43 -10.06 -18.44 3.13
N ARG A 44 -9.57 -19.38 3.95
CA ARG A 44 -8.44 -20.26 3.60
C ARG A 44 -8.77 -21.19 2.42
N GLU A 45 -9.99 -21.69 2.37
CA GLU A 45 -10.45 -22.49 1.24
C GLU A 45 -10.34 -21.71 -0.07
N ALA A 46 -10.90 -20.50 -0.14
CA ALA A 46 -10.84 -19.68 -1.35
C ALA A 46 -9.43 -19.16 -1.67
N LEU A 47 -8.73 -18.60 -0.68
CA LEU A 47 -7.50 -17.83 -0.92
C LEU A 47 -6.20 -18.62 -0.75
N VAL A 48 -6.24 -19.85 -0.22
CA VAL A 48 -5.06 -20.70 -0.07
C VAL A 48 -5.23 -21.98 -0.89
N ARG A 49 -6.30 -22.75 -0.67
CA ARG A 49 -6.51 -24.03 -1.37
C ARG A 49 -6.88 -23.82 -2.84
N HIS A 50 -7.82 -22.91 -3.09
CA HIS A 50 -8.34 -22.61 -4.43
C HIS A 50 -7.87 -21.24 -4.96
N TRP A 51 -6.70 -20.76 -4.51
CA TRP A 51 -6.16 -19.46 -4.88
C TRP A 51 -6.18 -19.19 -6.39
N GLY A 52 -5.81 -20.19 -7.20
CA GLY A 52 -5.77 -20.07 -8.66
C GLY A 52 -7.15 -19.79 -9.27
N ASP A 53 -8.22 -20.25 -8.62
CA ASP A 53 -9.59 -20.04 -9.08
C ASP A 53 -10.07 -18.63 -8.73
N TRP A 54 -9.64 -18.09 -7.59
CA TRP A 54 -10.05 -16.79 -7.07
C TRP A 54 -9.08 -15.65 -7.40
N LEU A 55 -8.15 -15.86 -8.33
CA LEU A 55 -7.11 -14.87 -8.64
C LEU A 55 -7.65 -13.61 -9.37
N GLY A 56 -8.85 -13.68 -9.94
CA GLY A 56 -9.43 -12.60 -10.71
C GLY A 56 -9.72 -11.33 -9.88
N ARG A 57 -9.90 -10.23 -10.60
CA ARG A 57 -10.39 -8.94 -10.06
C ARG A 57 -11.69 -8.59 -10.77
N PRO A 58 -12.73 -8.14 -10.06
CA PRO A 58 -13.98 -7.75 -10.71
C PRO A 58 -13.77 -6.47 -11.53
N PRO A 59 -14.48 -6.29 -12.66
CA PRO A 59 -14.41 -5.05 -13.41
C PRO A 59 -14.89 -3.87 -12.55
N SER A 60 -14.03 -2.86 -12.42
CA SER A 60 -14.26 -1.61 -11.67
C SER A 60 -14.02 -0.43 -12.61
N TYR A 61 -15.00 0.46 -12.69
CA TYR A 61 -14.92 1.71 -13.45
C TYR A 61 -13.91 2.65 -12.80
N LEU A 62 -13.99 2.82 -11.48
CA LEU A 62 -13.06 3.64 -10.73
C LEU A 62 -11.64 3.06 -10.78
N GLY A 63 -11.52 1.74 -10.58
CA GLY A 63 -10.26 1.02 -10.66
C GLY A 63 -9.57 1.30 -11.97
N SER A 64 -10.27 1.16 -13.10
CA SER A 64 -9.72 1.48 -14.43
C SER A 64 -9.20 2.92 -14.55
N LEU A 65 -9.88 3.90 -13.96
CA LEU A 65 -9.47 5.32 -14.04
C LEU A 65 -8.23 5.61 -13.20
N VAL A 66 -8.08 4.98 -12.03
CA VAL A 66 -6.97 5.24 -11.11
C VAL A 66 -5.73 4.38 -11.39
N SER A 67 -5.82 3.41 -12.30
CA SER A 67 -4.79 2.39 -12.55
C SER A 67 -4.37 2.21 -14.01
N GLN A 68 -4.60 3.23 -14.84
CA GLN A 68 -4.29 3.18 -16.29
C GLN A 68 -4.89 1.94 -16.99
N GLY A 69 -6.15 1.63 -16.66
CA GLY A 69 -6.86 0.47 -17.21
C GLY A 69 -6.54 -0.87 -16.53
N GLY A 70 -6.04 -0.87 -15.30
CA GLY A 70 -5.70 -2.11 -14.56
C GLY A 70 -4.29 -2.62 -14.87
N GLN A 71 -3.35 -1.71 -15.14
CA GLN A 71 -1.92 -2.03 -15.31
C GLN A 71 -1.16 -2.05 -13.99
N ASP A 72 -1.85 -1.86 -12.88
CA ASP A 72 -1.35 -1.96 -11.52
C ASP A 72 -1.31 -3.41 -11.02
N LEU A 73 -0.72 -3.62 -9.85
CA LEU A 73 -0.59 -4.92 -9.18
C LEU A 73 -1.87 -5.29 -8.42
N ALA A 74 -2.55 -4.30 -7.83
CA ALA A 74 -3.64 -4.50 -6.88
C ALA A 74 -4.99 -4.84 -7.56
N LEU A 75 -5.34 -4.11 -8.61
CA LEU A 75 -6.62 -4.13 -9.32
C LEU A 75 -6.54 -4.79 -10.71
N GLY A 76 -5.33 -4.99 -11.22
CA GLY A 76 -5.08 -5.62 -12.51
C GLY A 76 -5.56 -7.07 -12.62
N ALA A 77 -6.00 -7.44 -13.83
CA ALA A 77 -6.43 -8.82 -14.13
C ALA A 77 -5.22 -9.77 -14.24
N PRO A 78 -5.36 -11.06 -13.90
CA PRO A 78 -4.25 -12.01 -13.89
C PRO A 78 -3.88 -12.49 -15.30
N CYS A 79 -3.17 -11.65 -16.05
CA CYS A 79 -2.59 -11.96 -17.35
C CYS A 79 -1.07 -12.23 -17.23
N PRO A 80 -0.40 -12.77 -18.28
CA PRO A 80 1.05 -13.00 -18.26
C PRO A 80 1.85 -11.74 -17.88
N ALA A 81 1.48 -10.58 -18.43
CA ALA A 81 2.16 -9.31 -18.13
C ALA A 81 1.98 -8.87 -16.66
N TRP A 82 0.82 -9.10 -16.06
CA TRP A 82 0.60 -8.84 -14.62
C TRP A 82 1.43 -9.79 -13.75
N ARG A 83 1.52 -11.08 -14.11
CA ARG A 83 2.37 -12.06 -13.39
C ARG A 83 3.85 -11.68 -13.46
N GLN A 84 4.31 -11.24 -14.63
CA GLN A 84 5.66 -10.73 -14.82
C GLN A 84 5.92 -9.49 -13.95
N GLN A 85 5.04 -8.48 -13.99
CA GLN A 85 5.14 -7.28 -13.17
C GLN A 85 5.18 -7.61 -11.67
N ARG A 86 4.26 -8.45 -11.19
CA ARG A 86 4.22 -8.91 -9.79
C ARG A 86 5.48 -9.67 -9.40
N GLY A 87 5.99 -10.53 -10.29
CA GLY A 87 7.25 -11.25 -10.08
C GLY A 87 8.44 -10.31 -9.96
N ALA A 88 8.57 -9.37 -10.90
CA ALA A 88 9.64 -8.37 -10.91
C ALA A 88 9.64 -7.51 -9.64
N VAL A 89 8.47 -6.99 -9.24
CA VAL A 89 8.33 -6.18 -8.02
C VAL A 89 8.65 -6.99 -6.76
N ARG A 90 8.23 -8.26 -6.69
CA ARG A 90 8.57 -9.13 -5.57
C ARG A 90 10.08 -9.36 -5.47
N VAL A 91 10.75 -9.62 -6.60
CA VAL A 91 12.22 -9.77 -6.64
C VAL A 91 12.91 -8.48 -6.22
N ALA A 92 12.45 -7.34 -6.74
CA ALA A 92 12.98 -6.02 -6.41
C ALA A 92 12.86 -5.70 -4.91
N LEU A 93 11.69 -5.95 -4.31
CA LEU A 93 11.49 -5.80 -2.86
C LEU A 93 12.37 -6.75 -2.05
N ALA A 94 12.51 -8.01 -2.47
CA ALA A 94 13.36 -8.98 -1.77
C ALA A 94 14.83 -8.55 -1.78
N ARG A 95 15.33 -8.02 -2.91
CA ARG A 95 16.69 -7.47 -3.01
C ARG A 95 16.87 -6.22 -2.15
N ALA A 96 15.93 -5.29 -2.23
CA ALA A 96 15.94 -4.08 -1.41
C ALA A 96 15.79 -4.38 0.10
N GLY A 97 15.33 -5.58 0.46
CA GLY A 97 15.18 -6.04 1.84
C GLY A 97 16.46 -5.96 2.68
N GLY A 98 17.64 -6.10 2.06
CA GLY A 98 18.93 -5.92 2.76
C GLY A 98 19.11 -4.51 3.34
N ARG A 99 18.46 -3.50 2.75
CA ARG A 99 18.50 -2.11 3.21
C ARG A 99 17.49 -1.81 4.31
N LEU A 100 16.51 -2.68 4.51
CA LEU A 100 15.34 -2.40 5.34
C LEU A 100 15.73 -2.23 6.81
N GLY A 101 16.65 -3.04 7.33
CA GLY A 101 17.10 -2.96 8.73
C GLY A 101 17.68 -1.57 9.09
N PRO A 102 18.77 -1.13 8.44
CA PRO A 102 19.34 0.20 8.67
C PRO A 102 18.35 1.34 8.41
N LEU A 103 17.52 1.20 7.36
CA LEU A 103 16.52 2.19 7.01
C LEU A 103 15.44 2.34 8.09
N LEU A 104 14.91 1.25 8.62
CA LEU A 104 13.92 1.29 9.70
C LEU A 104 14.49 1.90 10.97
N TRP A 105 15.77 1.66 11.26
CA TRP A 105 16.43 2.30 12.40
C TRP A 105 16.54 3.82 12.22
N LEU A 106 17.00 4.27 11.05
CA LEU A 106 17.05 5.69 10.71
C LEU A 106 15.66 6.34 10.82
N GLN A 107 14.64 5.72 10.22
CA GLN A 107 13.27 6.20 10.24
C GLN A 107 12.68 6.23 11.65
N GLY A 108 12.96 5.22 12.48
CA GLY A 108 12.55 5.20 13.88
C GLY A 108 13.17 6.35 14.68
N ARG A 109 14.45 6.67 14.41
CA ARG A 109 15.12 7.81 15.04
C ARG A 109 14.51 9.14 14.60
N GLU A 110 14.38 9.38 13.30
CA GLU A 110 13.77 10.60 12.75
C GLU A 110 12.33 10.78 13.25
N LEU A 111 11.54 9.71 13.33
CA LEU A 111 10.20 9.72 13.90
C LEU A 111 10.21 10.15 15.37
N CYS A 112 11.12 9.61 16.17
CA CYS A 112 11.24 10.01 17.57
C CYS A 112 11.68 11.46 17.72
N GLU A 113 12.54 11.97 16.83
CA GLU A 113 12.95 13.37 16.79
C GLU A 113 11.78 14.30 16.42
N GLU A 114 10.99 13.97 15.38
CA GLU A 114 9.79 14.73 15.01
C GLU A 114 8.79 14.75 16.18
N LEU A 115 8.49 13.59 16.78
CA LEU A 115 7.58 13.50 17.94
C LEU A 115 8.06 14.33 19.13
N ARG A 116 9.36 14.34 19.45
CA ARG A 116 9.91 15.18 20.53
C ARG A 116 9.86 16.67 20.20
N SER A 117 9.98 17.05 18.92
CA SER A 117 9.96 18.46 18.51
C SER A 117 8.62 19.15 18.78
N HIS A 118 7.53 18.38 18.89
CA HIS A 118 6.21 18.90 19.27
C HIS A 118 6.07 19.23 20.76
N GLY A 119 7.00 18.79 21.62
CA GLY A 119 6.95 19.03 23.06
C GLY A 119 5.67 18.46 23.69
N GLU A 120 4.94 19.30 24.44
CA GLU A 120 3.67 18.93 25.08
C GLU A 120 2.43 19.30 24.22
N ALA A 121 2.62 19.80 23.00
CA ALA A 121 1.51 20.19 22.16
C ALA A 121 0.69 18.96 21.73
N PRO A 122 -0.67 19.05 21.71
CA PRO A 122 -1.50 18.02 21.12
C PRO A 122 -1.12 17.79 19.65
N LEU A 123 -1.01 16.53 19.27
CA LEU A 123 -0.59 16.09 17.94
C LEU A 123 -1.53 15.00 17.45
N ASP A 124 -1.87 15.00 16.17
CA ASP A 124 -2.38 13.82 15.51
C ASP A 124 -1.20 12.93 15.06
N PRO A 125 -0.93 11.80 15.75
CA PRO A 125 0.20 10.95 15.40
C PRO A 125 0.04 10.29 14.02
N PHE A 126 -1.17 10.23 13.47
CA PHE A 126 -1.41 9.64 12.16
C PHE A 126 -0.70 10.43 11.05
N GLU A 127 -0.72 11.76 11.09
CA GLU A 127 -0.04 12.58 10.08
C GLU A 127 1.48 12.33 10.07
N VAL A 128 2.08 12.23 11.25
CA VAL A 128 3.50 11.95 11.44
C VAL A 128 3.83 10.54 10.94
N PHE A 129 3.03 9.53 11.31
CA PHE A 129 3.22 8.15 10.84
C PHE A 129 3.07 8.03 9.32
N THR A 130 2.11 8.73 8.72
CA THR A 130 1.93 8.76 7.26
C THR A 130 3.16 9.33 6.57
N PHE A 131 3.73 10.44 7.04
CA PHE A 131 4.95 10.97 6.47
C PHE A 131 6.13 9.99 6.58
N HIS A 132 6.41 9.44 7.77
CA HIS A 132 7.56 8.55 7.97
C HIS A 132 7.43 7.21 7.23
N THR A 133 6.22 6.66 7.12
CA THR A 133 5.99 5.45 6.31
C THR A 133 6.14 5.74 4.82
N CYS A 134 5.69 6.91 4.35
CA CYS A 134 5.93 7.39 2.98
C CYS A 134 7.42 7.57 2.69
N SER A 135 8.17 8.16 3.63
CA SER A 135 9.63 8.32 3.57
C SER A 135 10.36 6.99 3.55
N THR A 136 9.89 6.02 4.34
CA THR A 136 10.45 4.66 4.35
C THR A 136 10.31 4.00 2.99
N ILE A 137 9.10 3.99 2.42
CA ILE A 137 8.92 3.38 1.10
C ILE A 137 9.65 4.17 0.01
N ALA A 138 9.68 5.51 0.05
CA ALA A 138 10.45 6.33 -0.91
C ALA A 138 11.94 5.97 -0.90
N ARG A 139 12.57 5.86 0.28
CA ARG A 139 13.99 5.47 0.42
C ARG A 139 14.23 4.03 -0.05
N LEU A 140 13.27 3.12 0.15
CA LEU A 140 13.38 1.75 -0.39
C LEU A 140 13.28 1.73 -1.92
N LEU A 141 12.46 2.60 -2.50
CA LEU A 141 12.25 2.70 -3.94
C LEU A 141 13.42 3.38 -4.67
N PHE A 142 13.98 4.44 -4.09
CA PHE A 142 14.89 5.37 -4.77
C PHE A 142 16.27 5.50 -4.11
N GLY A 143 16.45 4.97 -2.91
CA GLY A 143 17.70 5.09 -2.17
C GLY A 143 17.92 6.50 -1.62
N ASP A 144 19.13 7.03 -1.74
CA ASP A 144 19.48 8.37 -1.22
C ASP A 144 18.95 9.51 -2.11
N LEU A 145 18.39 9.16 -3.26
CA LEU A 145 17.81 10.08 -4.24
C LEU A 145 16.33 10.38 -3.96
N VAL A 146 15.95 10.34 -2.68
CA VAL A 146 14.58 10.64 -2.29
C VAL A 146 14.20 12.09 -2.58
N PRO A 147 12.91 12.34 -2.87
CA PRO A 147 12.40 13.70 -3.00
C PRO A 147 12.66 14.54 -1.74
N PRO A 148 12.77 15.88 -1.88
CA PRO A 148 12.81 16.78 -0.74
C PRO A 148 11.66 16.50 0.25
N PRO A 149 11.87 16.63 1.57
CA PRO A 149 10.86 16.31 2.58
C PRO A 149 9.51 17.02 2.36
N GLY A 150 9.53 18.28 1.89
CA GLY A 150 8.32 19.04 1.58
C GLY A 150 7.53 18.46 0.40
N GLU A 151 8.21 18.05 -0.68
CA GLU A 151 7.57 17.37 -1.83
C GLU A 151 6.94 16.06 -1.39
N LEU A 152 7.67 15.28 -0.59
CA LEU A 152 7.19 13.99 -0.10
C LEU A 152 6.02 14.13 0.86
N ARG A 153 6.03 15.13 1.75
CA ARG A 153 4.90 15.40 2.65
C ARG A 153 3.65 15.78 1.88
N ALA A 154 3.77 16.68 0.89
CA ALA A 154 2.66 17.03 0.00
C ALA A 154 2.12 15.80 -0.78
N PHE A 155 3.02 14.94 -1.25
CA PHE A 155 2.64 13.69 -1.90
C PHE A 155 1.91 12.73 -0.95
N SER A 156 2.37 12.57 0.30
CA SER A 156 1.69 11.73 1.29
C SER A 156 0.28 12.23 1.61
N CYS A 157 0.07 13.55 1.73
CA CYS A 157 -1.27 14.15 1.86
C CYS A 157 -2.14 13.88 0.64
N CYS A 158 -1.57 13.98 -0.57
CA CYS A 158 -2.27 13.65 -1.81
C CYS A 158 -2.77 12.19 -1.83
N LEU A 159 -1.94 11.24 -1.37
CA LEU A 159 -2.33 9.83 -1.26
C LEU A 159 -3.47 9.62 -0.27
N GLY A 160 -3.40 10.25 0.91
CA GLY A 160 -4.45 10.19 1.93
C GLY A 160 -5.79 10.71 1.39
N GLU A 161 -5.80 11.90 0.80
CA GLU A 161 -7.01 12.49 0.20
C GLU A 161 -7.57 11.63 -0.95
N LEU A 162 -6.69 11.05 -1.78
CA LEU A 162 -7.07 10.17 -2.89
C LEU A 162 -7.81 8.95 -2.35
N LEU A 163 -7.27 8.26 -1.34
CA LEU A 163 -7.88 7.07 -0.75
C LEU A 163 -9.19 7.39 -0.03
N GLN A 164 -9.27 8.53 0.67
CA GLN A 164 -10.52 8.98 1.30
C GLN A 164 -11.62 9.17 0.26
N LEU A 165 -11.34 9.90 -0.83
CA LEU A 165 -12.33 10.12 -1.90
C LEU A 165 -12.69 8.83 -2.64
N TRP A 166 -11.71 7.96 -2.89
CA TRP A 166 -11.96 6.64 -3.48
C TRP A 166 -12.86 5.77 -2.58
N GLY A 167 -12.75 5.95 -1.25
CA GLY A 167 -13.58 5.31 -0.23
C GLY A 167 -14.98 5.92 -0.03
N CYS A 168 -15.22 7.15 -0.48
CA CYS A 168 -16.50 7.85 -0.30
C CYS A 168 -17.66 7.14 -1.01
N SER A 169 -18.83 7.11 -0.36
CA SER A 169 -20.04 6.46 -0.90
C SER A 169 -20.48 7.02 -2.25
N SER A 170 -20.41 8.35 -2.43
CA SER A 170 -20.77 9.03 -3.67
C SER A 170 -19.87 8.65 -4.85
N VAL A 171 -18.61 8.32 -4.61
CA VAL A 171 -17.66 7.87 -5.63
C VAL A 171 -17.82 6.36 -5.84
N ARG A 172 -17.77 5.55 -4.77
CA ARG A 172 -17.92 4.08 -4.83
C ARG A 172 -19.21 3.62 -5.50
N ALA A 173 -20.30 4.39 -5.38
CA ALA A 173 -21.56 4.08 -6.03
C ALA A 173 -21.42 3.99 -7.57
N LEU A 174 -20.44 4.66 -8.19
CA LEU A 174 -20.19 4.63 -9.64
C LEU A 174 -19.75 3.24 -10.14
N ASP A 175 -19.13 2.43 -9.28
CA ASP A 175 -18.80 1.03 -9.60
C ASP A 175 -20.05 0.14 -9.55
N LEU A 176 -21.02 0.47 -8.69
CA LEU A 176 -22.21 -0.34 -8.46
C LEU A 176 -23.36 0.03 -9.41
N LEU A 177 -23.48 1.31 -9.77
CA LEU A 177 -24.60 1.90 -10.50
C LEU A 177 -24.09 2.68 -11.72
N PRO A 178 -24.00 2.05 -12.91
CA PRO A 178 -23.47 2.69 -14.12
C PRO A 178 -24.21 3.96 -14.54
N LEU A 179 -25.51 4.07 -14.25
CA LEU A 179 -26.33 5.24 -14.58
C LEU A 179 -25.83 6.53 -13.90
N LEU A 180 -25.23 6.42 -12.71
CA LEU A 180 -24.70 7.58 -11.99
C LEU A 180 -23.47 8.20 -12.66
N ARG A 181 -22.84 7.49 -13.62
CA ARG A 181 -21.66 7.98 -14.35
C ARG A 181 -22.00 9.12 -15.32
N ALA A 182 -23.27 9.23 -15.72
CA ALA A 182 -23.74 10.33 -16.58
C ALA A 182 -23.93 11.64 -15.80
N LEU A 183 -24.03 11.58 -14.47
CA LEU A 183 -24.28 12.75 -13.62
C LEU A 183 -22.97 13.42 -13.19
N PRO A 184 -22.96 14.75 -13.00
CA PRO A 184 -21.79 15.45 -12.49
C PRO A 184 -21.45 14.98 -11.06
N ASN A 185 -20.23 14.48 -10.86
CA ASN A 185 -19.75 14.05 -9.56
C ASN A 185 -18.51 14.86 -9.14
N PRO A 186 -18.62 15.83 -8.21
CA PRO A 186 -17.49 16.66 -7.78
C PRO A 186 -16.40 15.85 -7.08
N GLY A 187 -16.78 14.78 -6.35
CA GLY A 187 -15.85 13.86 -5.72
C GLY A 187 -14.98 13.13 -6.75
N LEU A 188 -15.58 12.64 -7.84
CA LEU A 188 -14.84 12.04 -8.95
C LEU A 188 -13.88 13.04 -9.61
N ARG A 189 -14.32 14.30 -9.85
CA ARG A 189 -13.43 15.33 -10.43
C ARG A 189 -12.24 15.65 -9.52
N LYS A 190 -12.45 15.72 -8.20
CA LYS A 190 -11.35 15.92 -7.24
C LYS A 190 -10.43 14.70 -7.22
N LEU A 191 -10.99 13.48 -7.21
CA LEU A 191 -10.21 12.24 -7.28
C LEU A 191 -9.30 12.20 -8.51
N LEU A 192 -9.84 12.49 -9.70
CA LEU A 192 -9.05 12.48 -10.95
C LEU A 192 -7.94 13.55 -10.95
N ARG A 193 -8.16 14.71 -10.33
CA ARG A 193 -7.08 15.69 -10.13
C ARG A 193 -5.98 15.14 -9.22
N LEU A 194 -6.32 14.49 -8.11
CA LEU A 194 -5.32 13.89 -7.21
C LEU A 194 -4.54 12.76 -7.91
N VAL A 195 -5.23 11.94 -8.72
CA VAL A 195 -4.59 10.93 -9.57
C VAL A 195 -3.56 11.57 -10.52
N GLN A 196 -3.89 12.70 -11.16
CA GLN A 196 -2.94 13.42 -12.00
C GLN A 196 -1.72 13.92 -11.21
N HIS A 197 -1.91 14.49 -10.02
CA HIS A 197 -0.80 14.95 -9.17
C HIS A 197 0.09 13.79 -8.73
N ARG A 198 -0.53 12.66 -8.33
CA ARG A 198 0.17 11.42 -8.00
C ARG A 198 1.01 10.93 -9.18
N ASP A 199 0.41 10.87 -10.36
CA ASP A 199 1.05 10.34 -11.56
C ASP A 199 2.21 11.24 -12.00
N ALA A 200 2.03 12.56 -11.94
CA ALA A 200 3.08 13.53 -12.23
C ALA A 200 4.27 13.40 -11.25
N PHE A 201 4.01 13.19 -9.97
CA PHE A 201 5.07 12.96 -8.98
C PHE A 201 5.86 11.68 -9.28
N VAL A 202 5.18 10.56 -9.51
CA VAL A 202 5.84 9.26 -9.79
C VAL A 202 6.62 9.33 -11.11
N GLU A 203 6.05 9.95 -12.14
CA GLU A 203 6.72 10.16 -13.43
C GLU A 203 7.99 11.01 -13.28
N ALA A 204 7.90 12.12 -12.53
CA ALA A 204 9.06 12.96 -12.24
C ALA A 204 10.16 12.17 -11.51
N GLN A 205 9.80 11.28 -10.58
CA GLN A 205 10.80 10.41 -9.95
C GLN A 205 11.40 9.43 -10.96
N ILE A 206 10.60 8.74 -11.77
CA ILE A 206 11.12 7.82 -12.79
C ILE A 206 12.12 8.55 -13.71
N GLN A 207 11.76 9.74 -14.20
CA GLN A 207 12.60 10.54 -15.09
C GLN A 207 13.92 10.97 -14.42
N ARG A 208 13.87 11.49 -13.18
CA ARG A 208 15.08 11.85 -12.41
C ARG A 208 16.07 10.68 -12.30
N HIS A 209 15.57 9.45 -12.30
CA HIS A 209 16.34 8.22 -12.12
C HIS A 209 16.65 7.46 -13.42
N GLN A 210 16.11 7.87 -14.58
CA GLN A 210 16.39 7.21 -15.87
C GLN A 210 17.51 7.88 -16.67
N VAL A 211 17.87 9.14 -16.38
CA VAL A 211 18.80 9.98 -17.17
C VAL A 211 20.29 9.59 -17.02
N GLY A 212 20.58 8.33 -16.66
CA GLY A 212 21.95 7.83 -16.43
C GLY A 212 22.32 6.55 -17.17
N ARG A 213 21.55 6.08 -18.18
CA ARG A 213 21.96 4.92 -18.99
C ARG A 213 23.16 5.28 -19.88
N PRO A 214 24.36 4.70 -19.65
CA PRO A 214 25.47 4.83 -20.58
C PRO A 214 25.18 3.91 -21.77
N GLY A 215 24.64 4.48 -22.85
CA GLY A 215 24.48 3.77 -24.11
C GLY A 215 23.10 3.86 -24.70
N GLU A 216 22.62 5.07 -25.00
CA GLU A 216 21.82 5.33 -26.19
C GLU A 216 21.74 6.86 -26.42
N LEU A 217 22.16 7.27 -27.62
CA LEU A 217 22.27 8.64 -28.17
C LEU A 217 23.56 9.44 -27.83
N GLY A 218 24.56 9.26 -28.69
CA GLY A 218 25.05 10.33 -29.56
C GLY A 218 25.59 11.59 -28.90
N SER A 219 26.92 11.68 -28.83
CA SER A 219 27.71 12.90 -29.12
C SER A 219 26.98 14.23 -28.95
N SER A 220 26.89 14.72 -27.72
CA SER A 220 26.90 16.15 -27.46
C SER A 220 27.60 16.41 -26.13
N GLN A 221 28.78 17.00 -26.22
CA GLN A 221 29.42 17.65 -25.08
C GLN A 221 28.52 18.81 -24.66
N GLY A 222 27.87 18.68 -23.52
CA GLY A 222 27.09 19.73 -22.89
C GLY A 222 27.16 19.54 -21.38
N SER A 223 27.86 20.45 -20.71
CA SER A 223 27.93 20.54 -19.26
C SER A 223 26.52 20.67 -18.67
N GLY A 224 26.02 19.59 -18.11
CA GLY A 224 24.75 19.53 -17.39
C GLY A 224 24.84 18.37 -16.39
N ALA A 225 24.58 18.64 -15.12
CA ALA A 225 24.80 17.73 -14.00
C ALA A 225 24.32 16.30 -14.31
N ALA A 226 25.24 15.34 -14.27
CA ALA A 226 24.93 13.93 -14.39
C ALA A 226 23.93 13.55 -13.30
N CYS A 227 22.69 13.25 -13.68
CA CYS A 227 21.68 12.79 -12.74
C CYS A 227 22.07 11.37 -12.27
N PRO A 228 22.11 11.12 -10.96
CA PRO A 228 22.57 9.85 -10.43
C PRO A 228 21.60 8.72 -10.80
N SER A 229 22.12 7.61 -11.33
CA SER A 229 21.34 6.40 -11.55
C SER A 229 20.88 5.82 -10.20
N PRO A 230 19.67 5.24 -10.10
CA PRO A 230 19.21 4.62 -8.88
C PRO A 230 20.18 3.50 -8.50
N PRO A 231 20.59 3.40 -7.22
CA PRO A 231 21.44 2.31 -6.78
C PRO A 231 20.82 0.94 -7.16
N PRO A 232 21.62 -0.04 -7.61
CA PRO A 232 21.11 -1.32 -8.15
C PRO A 232 20.38 -2.16 -7.10
N ASP A 233 20.56 -1.84 -5.82
CA ASP A 233 19.90 -2.47 -4.67
C ASP A 233 18.56 -1.80 -4.28
N THR A 234 18.14 -0.75 -4.98
CA THR A 234 16.80 -0.15 -4.84
C THR A 234 15.76 -0.90 -5.65
N VAL A 235 14.49 -0.75 -5.28
CA VAL A 235 13.39 -1.34 -6.08
C VAL A 235 13.40 -0.79 -7.51
N LEU A 236 13.56 0.53 -7.69
CA LEU A 236 13.59 1.11 -9.02
C LEU A 236 14.81 0.64 -9.84
N GLY A 237 15.99 0.60 -9.24
CA GLY A 237 17.22 0.12 -9.89
C GLY A 237 17.08 -1.32 -10.39
N VAL A 238 16.51 -2.21 -9.56
CA VAL A 238 16.23 -3.60 -9.97
C VAL A 238 15.22 -3.65 -11.11
N LEU A 239 14.13 -2.88 -11.04
CA LEU A 239 13.08 -2.89 -12.07
C LEU A 239 13.53 -2.30 -13.41
N LEU A 240 14.49 -1.36 -13.42
CA LEU A 240 15.08 -0.80 -14.62
C LEU A 240 16.17 -1.69 -15.26
N GLY A 241 16.51 -2.80 -14.61
CA GLY A 241 17.53 -3.74 -15.11
C GLY A 241 18.95 -3.22 -14.92
N CYS A 242 19.21 -2.36 -13.92
CA CYS A 242 20.56 -1.92 -13.56
C CYS A 242 21.44 -3.04 -12.97
N ASP A 243 20.90 -4.26 -12.88
CA ASP A 243 21.55 -5.45 -12.33
C ASP A 243 21.67 -6.52 -13.43
N SER A 244 22.90 -6.87 -13.81
CA SER A 244 23.25 -7.70 -14.98
C SER A 244 22.78 -9.17 -14.89
N GLY A 245 22.30 -9.59 -13.71
CA GLY A 245 21.98 -10.99 -13.40
C GLY A 245 20.52 -11.41 -13.61
N ALA A 246 19.58 -10.49 -13.81
CA ALA A 246 18.16 -10.81 -13.95
C ALA A 246 17.68 -10.66 -15.40
N ARG A 247 17.84 -11.71 -16.21
CA ARG A 247 17.24 -11.80 -17.56
C ARG A 247 15.72 -11.98 -17.46
N GLY A 248 14.98 -10.88 -17.23
CA GLY A 248 13.54 -10.78 -17.45
C GLY A 248 13.26 -9.66 -18.44
N ALA A 249 12.25 -9.81 -19.30
CA ALA A 249 11.85 -8.72 -20.19
C ALA A 249 11.48 -7.46 -19.37
N ALA A 250 11.91 -6.30 -19.84
CA ALA A 250 11.65 -5.03 -19.17
C ALA A 250 10.13 -4.79 -19.05
N LEU A 251 9.70 -4.20 -17.93
CA LEU A 251 8.30 -3.79 -17.77
C LEU A 251 7.98 -2.65 -18.73
N SER A 252 6.75 -2.59 -19.23
CA SER A 252 6.30 -1.41 -19.96
C SER A 252 6.35 -0.18 -19.04
N PRO A 253 6.55 1.04 -19.59
CA PRO A 253 6.57 2.27 -18.79
C PRO A 253 5.34 2.41 -17.89
N ALA A 254 4.14 2.12 -18.42
CA ALA A 254 2.89 2.14 -17.67
C ALA A 254 2.86 1.14 -16.50
N ARG A 255 3.38 -0.07 -16.67
CA ARG A 255 3.43 -1.08 -15.59
C ARG A 255 4.51 -0.78 -14.55
N LEU A 256 5.63 -0.20 -14.96
CA LEU A 256 6.64 0.30 -14.02
C LEU A 256 6.04 1.43 -13.18
N HIS A 257 5.43 2.42 -13.82
CA HIS A 257 4.76 3.54 -13.16
C HIS A 257 3.71 3.06 -12.15
N MET A 258 2.77 2.22 -12.60
CA MET A 258 1.72 1.72 -11.71
C MET A 258 2.23 0.78 -10.61
N ALA A 259 3.36 0.08 -10.81
CA ALA A 259 4.00 -0.66 -9.74
C ALA A 259 4.52 0.25 -8.62
N LEU A 260 5.13 1.39 -8.98
CA LEU A 260 5.60 2.37 -7.98
C LEU A 260 4.41 3.03 -7.25
N VAL A 261 3.34 3.37 -7.98
CA VAL A 261 2.09 3.88 -7.40
C VAL A 261 1.55 2.93 -6.35
N ASP A 262 1.47 1.63 -6.67
CA ASP A 262 0.94 0.62 -5.74
C ASP A 262 1.83 0.44 -4.51
N LEU A 263 3.16 0.52 -4.67
CA LEU A 263 4.08 0.44 -3.55
C LEU A 263 3.95 1.65 -2.63
N PHE A 264 3.79 2.86 -3.17
CA PHE A 264 3.55 4.06 -2.38
C PHE A 264 2.23 4.00 -1.60
N ILE A 265 1.12 3.68 -2.28
CA ILE A 265 -0.21 3.58 -1.67
C ILE A 265 -0.22 2.46 -0.62
N GLY A 266 0.29 1.28 -0.98
CA GLY A 266 0.31 0.11 -0.11
C GLY A 266 1.25 0.27 1.08
N GLY A 267 2.41 0.89 0.91
CA GLY A 267 3.45 1.01 1.95
C GLY A 267 3.25 2.15 2.94
N THR A 268 2.50 3.19 2.57
CA THR A 268 2.30 4.40 3.39
C THR A 268 1.13 4.21 4.37
N GLU A 269 -0.09 4.36 3.85
CA GLU A 269 -1.31 4.53 4.66
C GLU A 269 -1.66 3.28 5.47
N THR A 270 -1.38 2.09 4.95
CA THR A 270 -1.69 0.84 5.67
C THR A 270 -0.84 0.67 6.92
N THR A 271 0.45 0.98 6.82
CA THR A 271 1.41 0.91 7.92
C THR A 271 1.14 2.02 8.94
N ALA A 272 0.88 3.25 8.46
CA ALA A 272 0.52 4.37 9.32
C ALA A 272 -0.75 4.10 10.13
N ALA A 273 -1.78 3.51 9.50
CA ALA A 273 -3.01 3.12 10.19
C ALA A 273 -2.77 2.06 11.27
N ALA A 274 -1.91 1.06 11.00
CA ALA A 274 -1.56 0.05 11.98
C ALA A 274 -0.82 0.67 13.19
N LEU A 275 0.12 1.59 12.96
CA LEU A 275 0.81 2.33 14.02
C LEU A 275 -0.15 3.20 14.83
N GLY A 276 -1.05 3.94 14.15
CA GLY A 276 -2.08 4.75 14.81
C GLY A 276 -2.98 3.93 15.73
N TRP A 277 -3.44 2.76 15.26
CA TRP A 277 -4.24 1.85 16.10
C TRP A 277 -3.44 1.26 17.26
N ALA A 278 -2.16 0.93 17.06
CA ALA A 278 -1.30 0.44 18.14
C ALA A 278 -1.18 1.49 19.26
N VAL A 279 -0.90 2.75 18.91
CA VAL A 279 -0.86 3.86 19.88
C VAL A 279 -2.21 4.03 20.56
N ALA A 280 -3.30 4.05 19.80
CA ALA A 280 -4.65 4.18 20.35
C ALA A 280 -4.96 3.07 21.37
N PHE A 281 -4.59 1.82 21.09
CA PHE A 281 -4.77 0.72 22.04
C PHE A 281 -3.90 0.85 23.29
N LEU A 282 -2.64 1.25 23.14
CA LEU A 282 -1.73 1.45 24.28
C LEU A 282 -2.17 2.59 25.19
N LEU A 283 -2.72 3.67 24.64
CA LEU A 283 -3.31 4.77 25.42
C LEU A 283 -4.50 4.30 26.28
N HIS A 284 -5.26 3.31 25.81
CA HIS A 284 -6.36 2.71 26.57
C HIS A 284 -5.91 1.58 27.50
N ARG A 285 -4.63 1.17 27.44
CA ARG A 285 -4.05 0.04 28.16
C ARG A 285 -2.66 0.40 28.72
N PRO A 286 -2.58 1.39 29.63
CA PRO A 286 -1.30 1.84 30.19
C PRO A 286 -0.52 0.71 30.89
N GLU A 287 -1.21 -0.28 31.46
CA GLU A 287 -0.61 -1.47 32.05
C GLU A 287 0.16 -2.32 31.02
N LEU A 288 -0.36 -2.40 29.78
CA LEU A 288 0.33 -3.09 28.68
C LEU A 288 1.53 -2.27 28.21
N GLN A 289 1.38 -0.96 28.10
CA GLN A 289 2.48 -0.06 27.74
C GLN A 289 3.65 -0.16 28.73
N ALA A 290 3.38 -0.20 30.04
CA ALA A 290 4.41 -0.36 31.06
C ALA A 290 5.16 -1.70 30.92
N ARG A 291 4.44 -2.80 30.69
CA ARG A 291 5.04 -4.12 30.46
C ARG A 291 5.90 -4.18 29.21
N LEU A 292 5.46 -3.52 28.13
CA LEU A 292 6.26 -3.39 26.90
C LEU A 292 7.55 -2.61 27.13
N ARG A 293 7.53 -1.54 27.93
CA ARG A 293 8.76 -0.82 28.30
C ARG A 293 9.75 -1.72 29.03
N VAL A 294 9.28 -2.50 30.01
CA VAL A 294 10.14 -3.47 30.73
C VAL A 294 10.72 -4.52 29.77
N GLU A 295 9.92 -5.04 28.83
CA GLU A 295 10.41 -5.98 27.82
C GLU A 295 11.49 -5.34 26.93
N LEU A 296 11.28 -4.08 26.53
CA LEU A 296 12.22 -3.32 25.70
C LEU A 296 13.50 -2.92 26.44
N GLU A 297 13.45 -2.60 27.73
CA GLU A 297 14.63 -2.33 28.57
C GLU A 297 15.54 -3.56 28.70
N GLY A 298 14.97 -4.76 28.62
CA GLY A 298 15.73 -6.01 28.55
C GLY A 298 16.44 -6.25 27.21
N ALA A 299 16.13 -5.45 26.18
CA ALA A 299 16.88 -5.44 24.92
C ALA A 299 18.12 -4.53 25.07
N GLN A 300 19.30 -5.02 24.68
CA GLN A 300 20.52 -4.23 24.70
C GLN A 300 20.52 -3.25 23.51
N GLY A 301 19.81 -2.13 23.66
CA GLY A 301 19.68 -1.08 22.64
C GLY A 301 18.36 -1.11 21.86
N PRO A 302 18.19 -0.25 20.85
CA PRO A 302 16.97 -0.18 20.04
C PRO A 302 16.73 -1.52 19.33
N PRO A 303 15.54 -2.12 19.45
CA PRO A 303 15.27 -3.43 18.89
C PRO A 303 15.29 -3.42 17.37
N GLY A 304 16.00 -4.37 16.77
CA GLY A 304 16.00 -4.63 15.34
C GLY A 304 15.11 -5.81 14.95
N PRO A 305 14.94 -6.08 13.63
CA PRO A 305 14.19 -7.25 13.16
C PRO A 305 14.70 -8.60 13.70
N GLY A 306 16.00 -8.70 13.99
CA GLY A 306 16.62 -9.90 14.58
C GLY A 306 16.24 -10.14 16.05
N ASP A 307 15.78 -9.11 16.76
CA ASP A 307 15.44 -9.19 18.18
C ASP A 307 13.99 -9.63 18.43
N MET A 308 13.18 -9.78 17.37
CA MET A 308 11.75 -10.09 17.50
C MET A 308 11.49 -11.40 18.28
N GLY A 309 12.40 -12.37 18.24
CA GLY A 309 12.30 -13.60 19.03
C GLY A 309 12.44 -13.38 20.55
N ARG A 310 12.99 -12.24 20.97
CA ARG A 310 13.17 -11.83 22.38
C ARG A 310 12.10 -10.83 22.85
N LEU A 311 11.18 -10.44 21.97
CA LEU A 311 10.14 -9.42 22.24
C LEU A 311 8.73 -10.01 22.04
N PRO A 312 8.37 -11.12 22.74
CA PRO A 312 7.11 -11.81 22.52
C PRO A 312 5.88 -10.96 22.84
N LEU A 313 5.93 -10.08 23.84
CA LEU A 313 4.80 -9.20 24.18
C LEU A 313 4.61 -8.12 23.10
N LEU A 314 5.68 -7.54 22.58
CA LEU A 314 5.61 -6.61 21.45
C LEU A 314 5.02 -7.31 20.22
N GLN A 315 5.50 -8.51 19.88
CA GLN A 315 4.99 -9.27 18.74
C GLN A 315 3.51 -9.63 18.91
N ALA A 316 3.09 -10.02 20.11
CA ALA A 316 1.70 -10.29 20.44
C ALA A 316 0.84 -9.01 20.32
N THR A 317 1.36 -7.86 20.77
CA THR A 317 0.66 -6.57 20.71
C THR A 317 0.45 -6.12 19.26
N ILE A 318 1.47 -6.25 18.40
CA ILE A 318 1.37 -5.96 16.97
C ILE A 318 0.33 -6.89 16.32
N SER A 319 0.42 -8.19 16.61
CA SER A 319 -0.50 -9.20 16.07
C SER A 319 -1.94 -8.94 16.48
N GLU A 320 -2.18 -8.59 17.75
CA GLU A 320 -3.50 -8.29 18.30
C GLU A 320 -4.06 -6.99 17.74
N THR A 321 -3.21 -5.98 17.53
CA THR A 321 -3.57 -4.73 16.85
C THR A 321 -4.09 -5.02 15.44
N LEU A 322 -3.34 -5.79 14.65
CA LEU A 322 -3.74 -6.17 13.28
C LEU A 322 -4.97 -7.10 13.26
N ARG A 323 -5.15 -7.95 14.28
CA ARG A 323 -6.33 -8.80 14.44
C ARG A 323 -7.60 -7.98 14.70
N LEU A 324 -7.52 -6.97 15.57
CA LEU A 324 -8.65 -6.13 15.96
C LEU A 324 -8.95 -5.01 14.94
N ARG A 325 -7.90 -4.46 14.31
CA ARG A 325 -7.97 -3.31 13.41
C ARG A 325 -7.06 -3.52 12.19
N PRO A 326 -7.40 -4.47 11.31
CA PRO A 326 -6.69 -4.62 10.05
C PRO A 326 -6.90 -3.37 9.18
N PRO A 327 -5.85 -2.78 8.58
CA PRO A 327 -5.99 -1.60 7.72
C PRO A 327 -6.93 -1.80 6.52
N ALA A 328 -7.01 -3.03 6.00
CA ALA A 328 -7.91 -3.42 4.91
C ALA A 328 -8.91 -4.49 5.38
N PRO A 329 -9.98 -4.14 6.12
CA PRO A 329 -10.85 -5.10 6.81
C PRO A 329 -11.69 -5.98 5.88
N LEU A 330 -11.81 -5.64 4.59
CA LEU A 330 -12.47 -6.45 3.56
C LEU A 330 -11.51 -6.92 2.46
N ALA A 331 -10.21 -6.67 2.61
CA ALA A 331 -9.22 -6.82 1.54
C ALA A 331 -9.66 -6.14 0.22
N LEU A 332 -9.09 -6.56 -0.90
CA LEU A 332 -9.57 -6.18 -2.23
C LEU A 332 -10.52 -7.26 -2.76
N PRO A 333 -11.56 -6.90 -3.54
CA PRO A 333 -12.47 -7.88 -4.13
C PRO A 333 -11.77 -8.87 -5.06
N HIS A 334 -12.13 -10.14 -4.95
CA HIS A 334 -11.71 -11.22 -5.85
C HIS A 334 -12.84 -11.62 -6.80
N CYS A 335 -12.48 -12.20 -7.95
CA CYS A 335 -13.41 -12.77 -8.92
C CYS A 335 -12.97 -14.19 -9.29
N ALA A 336 -13.92 -15.12 -9.32
CA ALA A 336 -13.66 -16.48 -9.77
C ALA A 336 -13.36 -16.51 -11.28
N LEU A 337 -12.28 -17.18 -11.68
CA LEU A 337 -11.88 -17.36 -13.08
C LEU A 337 -12.59 -18.53 -13.75
N ARG A 338 -13.10 -19.48 -12.95
CA ARG A 338 -13.87 -20.64 -13.38
C ARG A 338 -14.91 -20.99 -12.32
N HIS A 339 -15.89 -21.80 -12.69
CA HIS A 339 -16.86 -22.34 -11.73
C HIS A 339 -16.10 -23.21 -10.71
N THR A 340 -16.22 -22.87 -9.43
CA THR A 340 -15.53 -23.47 -8.28
C THR A 340 -16.46 -23.35 -7.08
#